data_AF-A0A7S2ATT3-F1
#
_entry.id   AF-A0A7S2ATT3-F1
#
_cell.length_a   1.000
_cell.length_b   1.000
_cell.length_c   1.000
_cell.angle_alpha   90.00
_cell.angle_beta   90.00
_cell.angle_gamma   90.00
#
_symmetry.space_group_name_H-M   'P 1'
#
loop_
_entity.id
_entity.type
_entity.pdbx_description
1 polymer ?
#
loop_
_entity_poly.entity_id
_entity_poly.type
_entity_poly.pdbx_seq_one_letter_code
_entity_poly.pdbx_strand_id
1 'polypeptide(L)'
;GATRRRRWGGAAMRHPPSSSAMAADSSSSPHHAAAAAAANYDADRTHAPHVIGGMKSLESLSSLQSLPVSSIADPASADEMLDVLADAQTAFLKATQADADKIAHAVARASDQRRIVFAALAVEETGMGILEDKALKNHFAAEYVWSKHAKTKTVGIIEEDHSRGITQVANPVGPIASIIPCTNPTSTIVFHILLAMKTRNTIVFLPHPRARRVSKFV
;
A
#
# COMPACT_ATOMS: atom_id res chain seq x y z
N GLY A 1 45.34 26.16 -30.77
CA GLY A 1 45.86 25.25 -31.81
C GLY A 1 45.90 23.82 -31.29
N ALA A 2 45.25 22.91 -32.00
CA ALA A 2 45.49 21.46 -32.11
C ALA A 2 45.43 20.53 -30.87
N THR A 3 44.24 19.95 -30.67
CA THR A 3 43.92 18.51 -30.50
C THR A 3 45.04 17.45 -30.43
N ARG A 4 44.88 16.47 -29.51
CA ARG A 4 45.20 15.05 -29.82
C ARG A 4 44.32 14.08 -29.02
N ARG A 5 43.28 13.55 -29.70
CA ARG A 5 42.53 12.33 -29.32
C ARG A 5 43.40 11.11 -29.59
N ARG A 6 43.45 10.14 -28.66
CA ARG A 6 44.01 8.80 -28.91
C ARG A 6 42.91 7.88 -29.41
N ARG A 7 43.15 7.31 -30.58
CA ARG A 7 42.36 6.30 -31.30
C ARG A 7 42.85 4.93 -30.83
N TRP A 8 41.97 4.05 -30.36
CA TRP A 8 42.26 2.62 -30.22
C TRP A 8 41.61 1.88 -31.40
N GLY A 9 42.46 1.17 -32.14
CA GLY A 9 42.10 0.38 -33.31
C GLY A 9 41.44 -0.94 -32.94
N GLY A 10 40.63 -1.44 -33.85
CA GLY A 10 39.97 -2.74 -33.75
C GLY A 10 40.95 -3.90 -33.83
N ALA A 11 40.62 -4.96 -33.10
CA ALA A 11 41.11 -6.30 -33.33
C ALA A 11 39.92 -7.25 -33.26
N ALA A 12 39.62 -7.88 -34.40
CA ALA A 12 38.63 -8.94 -34.52
C ALA A 12 39.21 -10.24 -33.95
N MET A 13 38.47 -10.92 -33.07
CA MET A 13 38.69 -12.33 -32.76
C MET A 13 37.36 -13.10 -32.81
N ARG A 14 37.44 -14.25 -33.47
CA ARG A 14 36.37 -15.17 -33.84
C ARG A 14 36.03 -16.07 -32.65
N HIS A 15 34.75 -16.40 -32.46
CA HIS A 15 34.31 -17.52 -31.63
C HIS A 15 33.58 -18.57 -32.49
N PRO A 16 33.83 -19.88 -32.30
CA PRO A 16 33.08 -20.97 -32.92
C PRO A 16 31.84 -21.36 -32.08
N PRO A 17 30.95 -22.24 -32.59
CA PRO A 17 29.53 -22.26 -32.24
C PRO A 17 29.19 -23.14 -31.02
N SER A 18 28.11 -22.82 -30.31
CA SER A 18 27.51 -23.67 -29.29
C SER A 18 26.34 -24.49 -29.84
N SER A 19 26.46 -25.82 -29.73
CA SER A 19 25.41 -26.81 -29.95
C SER A 19 24.75 -27.22 -28.64
N SER A 20 23.41 -27.33 -28.70
CA SER A 20 22.53 -28.27 -27.98
C SER A 20 22.54 -28.36 -26.43
N ALA A 21 21.40 -27.93 -25.87
CA ALA A 21 20.53 -28.67 -24.96
C ALA A 21 21.09 -29.18 -23.61
N MET A 22 20.68 -28.52 -22.53
CA MET A 22 20.24 -29.19 -21.30
C MET A 22 19.00 -28.47 -20.75
N ALA A 23 17.92 -29.24 -20.59
CA ALA A 23 16.68 -28.83 -19.96
C ALA A 23 16.85 -28.75 -18.44
N ALA A 24 16.27 -27.73 -17.81
CA ALA A 24 16.03 -27.69 -16.37
C ALA A 24 14.76 -26.86 -16.10
N ASP A 25 13.68 -27.61 -15.87
CA ASP A 25 12.59 -27.40 -14.90
C ASP A 25 12.20 -25.95 -14.53
N SER A 26 11.03 -25.51 -15.01
CA SER A 26 10.40 -24.24 -14.65
C SER A 26 9.09 -24.45 -13.88
N SER A 27 9.20 -25.00 -12.66
CA SER A 27 8.09 -25.01 -11.70
C SER A 27 8.04 -23.73 -10.85
N SER A 28 6.95 -22.98 -11.02
CA SER A 28 6.26 -22.16 -10.00
C SER A 28 7.05 -21.07 -9.26
N SER A 29 6.93 -19.83 -9.73
CA SER A 29 7.07 -18.62 -8.89
C SER A 29 5.80 -17.76 -9.00
N PRO A 30 5.08 -17.48 -7.90
CA PRO A 30 3.76 -16.82 -7.92
C PRO A 30 3.81 -15.31 -8.19
N HIS A 31 4.96 -14.75 -8.56
CA HIS A 31 5.15 -13.31 -8.74
C HIS A 31 4.55 -12.74 -10.03
N HIS A 32 4.18 -13.59 -11.01
CA HIS A 32 3.53 -13.13 -12.26
C HIS A 32 2.00 -13.11 -12.22
N ALA A 33 1.35 -13.79 -11.27
CA ALA A 33 -0.10 -13.96 -11.28
C ALA A 33 -0.88 -12.68 -10.89
N ALA A 34 -0.32 -11.83 -10.01
CA ALA A 34 -1.02 -10.63 -9.53
C ALA A 34 -0.94 -9.43 -10.49
N ALA A 35 0.11 -9.35 -11.30
CA ALA A 35 0.28 -8.27 -12.29
C ALA A 35 -0.39 -8.60 -13.64
N ALA A 36 -0.42 -9.89 -14.04
CA ALA A 36 -1.04 -10.31 -15.30
C ALA A 36 -2.57 -10.30 -15.27
N ALA A 37 -3.20 -10.49 -14.10
CA ALA A 37 -4.66 -10.44 -13.96
C ALA A 37 -5.26 -9.03 -14.21
N ALA A 38 -4.44 -7.97 -14.14
CA ALA A 38 -4.89 -6.60 -14.36
C ALA A 38 -4.90 -6.16 -15.85
N ALA A 39 -4.29 -6.94 -16.75
CA ALA A 39 -4.08 -6.51 -18.15
C ALA A 39 -5.11 -7.06 -19.16
N ASN A 40 -5.92 -8.07 -18.79
CA ASN A 40 -6.84 -8.74 -19.73
C ASN A 40 -8.34 -8.55 -19.38
N TYR A 41 -8.70 -7.54 -18.58
CA TYR A 41 -10.10 -7.31 -18.15
C TYR A 41 -10.73 -6.08 -18.82
N ASP A 42 -10.43 -5.85 -20.10
CA ASP A 42 -10.97 -4.71 -20.84
C ASP A 42 -11.43 -5.14 -22.24
N ALA A 43 -12.49 -5.93 -22.32
CA ALA A 43 -13.22 -6.23 -23.57
C ALA A 43 -14.57 -6.96 -23.35
N ASP A 44 -15.50 -6.41 -22.57
CA ASP A 44 -16.96 -6.54 -22.82
C ASP A 44 -17.73 -5.77 -21.73
N ARG A 45 -18.17 -4.55 -22.03
CA ARG A 45 -19.54 -4.21 -22.47
C ARG A 45 -20.58 -4.02 -21.36
N THR A 46 -20.96 -2.76 -21.23
CA THR A 46 -22.36 -2.29 -21.23
C THR A 46 -23.36 -3.15 -20.46
N HIS A 47 -23.39 -3.03 -19.14
CA HIS A 47 -24.61 -3.27 -18.37
C HIS A 47 -24.85 -2.07 -17.45
N ALA A 48 -26.02 -1.46 -17.62
CA ALA A 48 -26.56 -0.45 -16.72
C ALA A 48 -26.57 -0.97 -15.27
N PRO A 49 -26.54 -0.09 -14.25
CA PRO A 49 -26.46 -0.53 -12.87
C PRO A 49 -27.70 -1.35 -12.51
N HIS A 50 -27.52 -2.66 -12.31
CA HIS A 50 -28.48 -3.47 -11.59
C HIS A 50 -28.49 -2.99 -10.14
N VAL A 51 -29.48 -2.16 -9.83
CA VAL A 51 -29.86 -1.82 -8.46
C VAL A 51 -30.38 -3.11 -7.82
N ILE A 52 -29.51 -3.83 -7.12
CA ILE A 52 -29.93 -4.95 -6.27
C ILE A 52 -30.55 -4.34 -5.02
N GLY A 53 -31.88 -4.41 -4.96
CA GLY A 53 -32.67 -4.08 -3.80
C GLY A 53 -32.24 -4.92 -2.60
N GLY A 54 -31.99 -4.24 -1.47
CA GLY A 54 -31.68 -4.91 -0.20
C GLY A 54 -30.75 -4.16 0.74
N MET A 55 -30.06 -3.10 0.29
CA MET A 55 -29.35 -2.21 1.22
C MET A 55 -30.32 -1.14 1.75
N LYS A 56 -30.70 -1.29 3.01
CA LYS A 56 -31.44 -0.29 3.78
C LYS A 56 -30.72 1.07 3.69
N SER A 57 -31.53 2.11 3.66
CA SER A 57 -31.20 3.52 3.44
C SER A 57 -29.85 4.00 4.00
N LEU A 58 -29.30 5.01 3.31
CA LEU A 58 -28.09 5.77 3.65
C LEU A 58 -28.01 6.20 5.13
N GLU A 59 -29.15 6.28 5.84
CA GLU A 59 -29.21 6.57 7.28
C GLU A 59 -28.57 5.49 8.15
N SER A 60 -28.57 4.22 7.72
CA SER A 60 -27.94 3.13 8.46
C SER A 60 -26.41 3.14 8.38
N LEU A 61 -25.84 3.80 7.37
CA LEU A 61 -24.39 3.98 7.22
C LEU A 61 -23.87 5.12 8.10
N SER A 62 -24.69 6.14 8.36
CA SER A 62 -24.40 7.24 9.29
C SER A 62 -24.16 6.74 10.72
N SER A 63 -24.86 5.68 11.14
CA SER A 63 -24.70 5.08 12.47
C SER A 63 -23.35 4.37 12.67
N LEU A 64 -22.62 4.03 11.59
CA LEU A 64 -21.28 3.42 11.65
C LEU A 64 -20.14 4.47 11.68
N GLN A 65 -20.46 5.75 11.48
CA GLN A 65 -19.51 6.86 11.57
C GLN A 65 -19.16 7.27 13.01
N SER A 66 -19.92 6.83 14.01
CA SER A 66 -19.70 7.23 15.41
C SER A 66 -18.63 6.37 16.10
N LEU A 67 -17.37 6.56 15.73
CA LEU A 67 -16.24 6.35 16.64
C LEU A 67 -15.67 7.72 17.00
N PRO A 68 -15.19 7.94 18.23
CA PRO A 68 -14.60 9.22 18.62
C PRO A 68 -13.26 9.39 17.89
N VAL A 69 -13.30 9.86 16.65
CA VAL A 69 -12.15 10.50 16.03
C VAL A 69 -12.06 11.84 16.76
N SER A 70 -11.12 11.97 17.69
CA SER A 70 -10.74 13.29 18.22
C SER A 70 -10.53 14.18 17.01
N SER A 71 -11.35 15.23 16.84
CA SER A 71 -11.31 16.08 15.66
C SER A 71 -9.98 16.82 15.65
N ILE A 72 -8.98 16.25 14.99
CA ILE A 72 -7.84 17.02 14.54
C ILE A 72 -8.44 17.94 13.48
N ALA A 73 -8.44 19.24 13.75
CA ALA A 73 -8.88 20.24 12.78
C ALA A 73 -8.11 19.99 11.48
N ASP A 74 -8.78 20.14 10.33
CA ASP A 74 -8.07 20.12 9.04
C ASP A 74 -6.98 21.22 9.13
N PRO A 75 -5.68 20.88 8.98
CA PRO A 75 -4.60 21.84 9.18
C PRO A 75 -4.78 23.01 8.19
N ALA A 76 -4.54 24.23 8.67
CA ALA A 76 -4.77 25.45 7.89
C ALA A 76 -3.76 25.59 6.73
N SER A 77 -2.60 24.94 6.84
CA SER A 77 -1.56 24.92 5.81
C SER A 77 -0.83 23.58 5.72
N ALA A 78 -0.07 23.39 4.64
CA ALA A 78 0.80 22.22 4.49
C ALA A 78 1.91 22.20 5.55
N ASP A 79 2.43 23.37 5.93
CA ASP A 79 3.49 23.48 6.93
C ASP A 79 2.99 23.04 8.32
N GLU A 80 1.80 23.46 8.72
CA GLU A 80 1.18 23.03 9.98
C GLU A 80 0.94 21.51 10.00
N MET A 81 0.56 20.93 8.87
CA MET A 81 0.40 19.47 8.75
C MET A 81 1.73 18.73 8.94
N LEU A 82 2.83 19.27 8.39
CA LEU A 82 4.16 18.69 8.55
C LEU A 82 4.65 18.76 10.00
N ASP A 83 4.38 19.86 10.69
CA ASP A 83 4.71 20.03 12.11
C ASP A 83 3.96 18.99 12.97
N VAL A 84 2.65 18.84 12.76
CA VAL A 84 1.84 17.82 13.46
C VAL A 84 2.36 16.40 13.19
N LEU A 85 2.74 16.10 11.94
CA LEU A 85 3.31 14.79 11.58
C LEU A 85 4.68 14.55 12.22
N ALA A 86 5.51 15.59 12.35
CA ALA A 86 6.83 15.51 12.97
C ALA A 86 6.73 15.28 14.49
N ASP A 87 5.79 15.96 15.15
CA ASP A 87 5.51 15.77 16.58
C ASP A 87 4.96 14.36 16.84
N ALA A 88 4.00 13.92 16.03
CA ALA A 88 3.44 12.57 16.11
C ALA A 88 4.51 11.50 15.82
N GLN A 89 5.40 11.74 14.86
CA GLN A 89 6.51 10.84 14.55
C GLN A 89 7.45 10.71 15.75
N THR A 90 7.81 11.83 16.39
CA THR A 90 8.68 11.84 17.57
C THR A 90 8.06 11.07 18.74
N ALA A 91 6.75 11.18 18.94
CA ALA A 91 6.03 10.36 19.90
C ALA A 91 6.04 8.87 19.51
N PHE A 92 5.80 8.56 18.23
CA PHE A 92 5.69 7.19 17.74
C PHE A 92 7.02 6.41 17.78
N LEU A 93 8.16 7.10 17.67
CA LEU A 93 9.47 6.47 17.83
C LEU A 93 9.68 5.78 19.19
N LYS A 94 8.94 6.22 20.23
CA LYS A 94 8.98 5.64 21.58
C LYS A 94 8.19 4.33 21.70
N ALA A 95 7.37 4.00 20.70
CA ALA A 95 6.56 2.77 20.70
C ALA A 95 7.46 1.54 20.56
N THR A 96 7.14 0.51 21.36
CA THR A 96 7.81 -0.79 21.27
C THR A 96 7.30 -1.58 20.05
N GLN A 97 7.95 -2.71 19.75
CA GLN A 97 7.44 -3.64 18.73
C GLN A 97 6.01 -4.09 19.05
N ALA A 98 5.72 -4.41 20.31
CA ALA A 98 4.39 -4.86 20.72
C ALA A 98 3.33 -3.77 20.54
N ASP A 99 3.68 -2.50 20.79
CA ASP A 99 2.78 -1.37 20.58
C ASP A 99 2.48 -1.16 19.10
N ALA A 100 3.52 -1.15 18.25
CA ALA A 100 3.38 -1.02 16.80
C ALA A 100 2.53 -2.15 16.21
N ASP A 101 2.75 -3.38 16.68
CA ASP A 101 2.00 -4.57 16.25
C ASP A 101 0.54 -4.50 16.70
N LYS A 102 0.29 -4.06 17.94
CA LYS A 102 -1.07 -3.86 18.46
C LYS A 102 -1.83 -2.80 17.67
N ILE A 103 -1.19 -1.68 17.33
CA ILE A 103 -1.79 -0.61 16.53
C ILE A 103 -2.08 -1.12 15.12
N ALA A 104 -1.09 -1.71 14.44
CA ALA A 104 -1.26 -2.22 13.08
C ALA A 104 -2.34 -3.31 12.99
N HIS A 105 -2.41 -4.21 13.99
CA HIS A 105 -3.45 -5.23 14.06
C HIS A 105 -4.85 -4.64 14.29
N ALA A 106 -4.96 -3.62 15.17
CA ALA A 106 -6.23 -2.94 15.40
C ALA A 106 -6.74 -2.25 14.13
N VAL A 107 -5.83 -1.60 13.38
CA VAL A 107 -6.13 -1.00 12.08
C VAL A 107 -6.59 -2.05 11.08
N ALA A 108 -5.83 -3.13 10.90
CA ALA A 108 -6.20 -4.23 9.99
C ALA A 108 -7.60 -4.77 10.29
N ARG A 109 -7.89 -5.07 11.56
CA ARG A 109 -9.19 -5.58 11.99
C ARG A 109 -10.33 -4.59 11.75
N ALA A 110 -10.12 -3.31 12.09
CA ALA A 110 -11.13 -2.27 11.88
C ALA A 110 -11.43 -2.06 10.39
N SER A 111 -10.39 -2.08 9.55
CA SER A 111 -10.52 -1.96 8.10
C SER A 111 -11.24 -3.17 7.48
N ASP A 112 -10.93 -4.39 7.91
CA ASP A 112 -11.58 -5.59 7.39
C ASP A 112 -13.08 -5.63 7.73
N GLN A 113 -13.44 -5.26 8.96
CA GLN A 113 -14.85 -5.17 9.39
C GLN A 113 -15.66 -4.18 8.55
N ARG A 114 -15.02 -3.13 8.03
CA ARG A 114 -15.64 -2.08 7.22
C ARG A 114 -15.45 -2.26 5.72
N ARG A 115 -14.86 -3.38 5.26
CA ARG A 115 -14.49 -3.60 3.84
C ARG A 115 -15.63 -3.38 2.84
N ILE A 116 -16.85 -3.77 3.21
CA ILE A 116 -18.05 -3.66 2.36
C ILE A 116 -18.49 -2.20 2.28
N VAL A 117 -18.48 -1.48 3.42
CA VAL A 117 -18.81 -0.05 3.49
C VAL A 117 -17.82 0.76 2.66
N PHE A 118 -16.51 0.48 2.81
CA PHE A 118 -15.47 1.10 2.00
C PHE A 118 -15.66 0.84 0.50
N ALA A 119 -16.00 -0.39 0.11
CA ALA A 119 -16.24 -0.73 -1.28
C ALA A 119 -17.45 0.02 -1.86
N ALA A 120 -18.56 0.04 -1.13
CA ALA A 120 -19.78 0.74 -1.54
C ALA A 120 -19.54 2.24 -1.75
N LEU A 121 -18.90 2.91 -0.78
CA LEU A 121 -18.56 4.34 -0.88
C LEU A 121 -17.59 4.63 -2.03
N ALA A 122 -16.64 3.73 -2.30
CA ALA A 122 -15.72 3.90 -3.42
C ALA A 122 -16.43 3.78 -4.76
N VAL A 123 -17.34 2.83 -4.94
CA VAL A 123 -18.14 2.71 -6.18
C VAL A 123 -19.06 3.92 -6.34
N GLU A 124 -19.74 4.32 -5.26
CA GLU A 124 -20.65 5.48 -5.24
C GLU A 124 -19.94 6.76 -5.68
N GLU A 125 -18.78 7.08 -5.08
CA GLU A 125 -18.08 8.33 -5.38
C GLU A 125 -17.37 8.30 -6.74
N THR A 126 -16.68 7.19 -7.06
CA THR A 126 -15.80 7.16 -8.25
C THR A 126 -16.54 6.80 -9.53
N GLY A 127 -17.66 6.06 -9.42
CA GLY A 127 -18.38 5.43 -10.52
C GLY A 127 -17.59 4.30 -11.20
N MET A 128 -16.57 3.74 -10.55
CA MET A 128 -15.65 2.77 -11.16
C MET A 128 -15.63 1.43 -10.44
N GLY A 129 -15.63 0.34 -11.21
CA GLY A 129 -15.45 -1.02 -10.72
C GLY A 129 -16.70 -1.62 -10.07
N ILE A 130 -16.54 -2.85 -9.57
CA ILE A 130 -17.62 -3.65 -8.98
C ILE A 130 -17.43 -3.71 -7.45
N LEU A 131 -18.54 -3.74 -6.70
CA LEU A 131 -18.52 -3.69 -5.24
C LEU A 131 -17.79 -4.90 -4.66
N GLU A 132 -18.10 -6.10 -5.15
CA GLU A 132 -17.56 -7.39 -4.72
C GLU A 132 -16.03 -7.42 -4.87
N ASP A 133 -15.53 -7.00 -6.04
CA ASP A 133 -14.09 -6.93 -6.32
C ASP A 133 -13.38 -5.94 -5.39
N LYS A 134 -14.00 -4.79 -5.11
CA LYS A 134 -13.43 -3.80 -4.17
C LYS A 134 -13.48 -4.30 -2.72
N ALA A 135 -14.52 -5.03 -2.33
CA ALA A 135 -14.60 -5.63 -1.00
C ALA A 135 -13.50 -6.69 -0.82
N LEU A 136 -13.22 -7.48 -1.86
CA LEU A 136 -12.11 -8.44 -1.86
C LEU A 136 -10.74 -7.74 -1.81
N LYS A 137 -10.55 -6.66 -2.57
CA LYS A 137 -9.31 -5.85 -2.51
C LYS A 137 -9.09 -5.24 -1.12
N ASN A 138 -10.16 -4.76 -0.48
CA ASN A 138 -10.09 -4.25 0.90
C ASN A 138 -9.74 -5.35 1.90
N HIS A 139 -10.35 -6.53 1.77
CA HIS A 139 -10.01 -7.69 2.60
C HIS A 139 -8.54 -8.09 2.43
N PHE A 140 -8.06 -8.16 1.19
CA PHE A 140 -6.66 -8.45 0.89
C PHE A 140 -5.73 -7.41 1.52
N ALA A 141 -6.03 -6.11 1.38
CA ALA A 141 -5.22 -5.04 1.95
C ALA A 141 -5.17 -5.08 3.48
N ALA A 142 -6.24 -5.52 4.15
CA ALA A 142 -6.31 -5.60 5.60
C ALA A 142 -5.70 -6.90 6.14
N GLU A 143 -6.24 -8.05 5.75
CA GLU A 143 -5.95 -9.34 6.39
C GLU A 143 -4.66 -9.96 5.84
N TYR A 144 -4.53 -10.03 4.52
CA TYR A 144 -3.38 -10.70 3.90
C TYR A 144 -2.08 -9.94 4.16
N VAL A 145 -2.12 -8.61 4.08
CA VAL A 145 -0.96 -7.75 4.33
C VAL A 145 -0.53 -7.84 5.79
N TRP A 146 -1.48 -7.80 6.73
CA TRP A 146 -1.21 -8.01 8.15
C TRP A 146 -0.58 -9.37 8.39
N SER A 147 -1.23 -10.45 7.94
CA SER A 147 -0.76 -11.83 8.13
C SER A 147 0.66 -12.03 7.63
N LYS A 148 1.00 -11.46 6.47
CA LYS A 148 2.35 -11.51 5.89
C LYS A 148 3.41 -10.81 6.74
N HIS A 149 3.09 -9.69 7.39
CA HIS A 149 4.07 -8.85 8.09
C HIS A 149 3.96 -8.89 9.62
N ALA A 150 2.99 -9.64 10.18
CA ALA A 150 2.74 -9.70 11.62
C ALA A 150 4.00 -10.08 12.40
N LYS A 151 4.78 -11.04 11.89
CA LYS A 151 6.00 -11.55 12.53
C LYS A 151 7.29 -10.79 12.14
N THR A 152 7.20 -9.81 11.26
CA THR A 152 8.37 -9.04 10.81
C THR A 152 8.82 -8.09 11.92
N LYS A 153 10.11 -8.12 12.28
CA LYS A 153 10.69 -7.17 13.24
C LYS A 153 10.94 -5.82 12.55
N THR A 154 10.50 -4.75 13.17
CA THR A 154 10.59 -3.36 12.65
C THR A 154 11.10 -2.37 13.70
N VAL A 155 11.43 -2.85 14.90
CA VAL A 155 11.90 -2.04 16.02
C VAL A 155 13.22 -2.58 16.56
N GLY A 156 14.23 -1.71 16.65
CA GLY A 156 15.52 -2.05 17.23
C GLY A 156 16.33 -2.98 16.32
N ILE A 157 17.07 -3.91 16.92
CA ILE A 157 17.94 -4.84 16.20
C ILE A 157 17.08 -5.91 15.52
N ILE A 158 17.17 -6.00 14.20
CA ILE A 158 16.39 -6.94 13.39
C ILE A 158 17.20 -8.17 12.98
N GLU A 159 18.52 -8.03 12.84
CA GLU A 159 19.44 -9.09 12.44
C GLU A 159 20.82 -8.85 13.05
N GLU A 160 21.47 -9.91 13.53
CA GLU A 160 22.86 -9.90 13.99
C GLU A 160 23.63 -11.03 13.30
N ASP A 161 24.70 -10.68 12.60
CA ASP A 161 25.64 -11.61 12.02
C ASP A 161 26.99 -11.49 12.76
N HIS A 162 27.20 -12.38 13.73
CA HIS A 162 28.43 -12.42 14.52
C HIS A 162 29.66 -12.83 13.69
N SER A 163 29.48 -13.58 12.59
CA SER A 163 30.59 -14.03 11.75
C SER A 163 31.17 -12.89 10.91
N ARG A 164 30.31 -11.96 10.48
CA ARG A 164 30.70 -10.75 9.73
C ARG A 164 30.83 -9.51 10.61
N GLY A 165 30.43 -9.59 11.88
CA GLY A 165 30.40 -8.45 12.81
C GLY A 165 29.39 -7.37 12.39
N ILE A 166 28.28 -7.76 11.78
CA ILE A 166 27.26 -6.83 11.24
C ILE A 166 26.00 -6.90 12.10
N THR A 167 25.51 -5.75 12.56
CA THR A 167 24.22 -5.61 13.24
C THR A 167 23.32 -4.71 12.41
N GLN A 168 22.12 -5.18 12.08
CA GLN A 168 21.11 -4.39 11.38
C GLN A 168 20.09 -3.85 12.38
N VAL A 169 19.90 -2.53 12.35
CA VAL A 169 18.95 -1.81 13.21
C VAL A 169 17.88 -1.16 12.34
N ALA A 170 16.61 -1.43 12.66
CA ALA A 170 15.48 -0.81 11.96
C ALA A 170 15.27 0.62 12.44
N ASN A 171 15.44 1.57 11.52
CA ASN A 171 15.12 2.97 11.72
C ASN A 171 13.95 3.38 10.80
N PRO A 172 12.86 3.94 11.34
CA PRO A 172 11.78 4.51 10.52
C PRO A 172 12.31 5.64 9.64
N VAL A 173 11.67 5.84 8.48
CA VAL A 173 12.04 6.92 7.54
C VAL A 173 11.53 8.27 8.04
N GLY A 174 10.40 8.28 8.75
CA GLY A 174 9.71 9.49 9.21
C GLY A 174 8.37 9.68 8.49
N PRO A 175 7.88 10.92 8.38
CA PRO A 175 6.62 11.21 7.69
C PRO A 175 6.63 10.77 6.22
N ILE A 176 5.58 10.06 5.80
CA ILE A 176 5.40 9.55 4.44
C ILE A 176 4.25 10.28 3.76
N ALA A 177 4.45 10.75 2.53
CA ALA A 177 3.37 11.24 1.68
C ALA A 177 2.90 10.14 0.72
N SER A 178 1.61 9.81 0.78
CA SER A 178 0.99 8.74 -0.01
C SER A 178 -0.04 9.30 -0.99
N ILE A 179 0.23 9.15 -2.28
CA ILE A 179 -0.73 9.49 -3.34
C ILE A 179 -1.77 8.37 -3.48
N ILE A 180 -3.05 8.72 -3.42
CA ILE A 180 -4.15 7.75 -3.49
C ILE A 180 -4.85 7.81 -4.85
N PRO A 181 -4.85 6.71 -5.63
CA PRO A 181 -5.47 6.67 -6.95
C PRO A 181 -7.01 6.57 -6.85
N CYS A 182 -7.71 6.98 -7.90
CA CYS A 182 -9.17 6.86 -7.98
C CYS A 182 -9.67 5.43 -8.26
N THR A 183 -8.82 4.53 -8.75
CA THR A 183 -9.20 3.15 -9.08
C THR A 183 -9.38 2.28 -7.83
N ASN A 184 -8.52 2.47 -6.83
CA ASN A 184 -8.45 1.66 -5.61
C ASN A 184 -8.26 2.53 -4.34
N PRO A 185 -9.09 3.56 -4.11
CA PRO A 185 -8.80 4.57 -3.09
C PRO A 185 -8.74 4.00 -1.67
N THR A 186 -9.68 3.11 -1.34
CA THR A 186 -9.84 2.52 0.00
C THR A 186 -8.76 1.49 0.30
N SER A 187 -8.59 0.50 -0.57
CA SER A 187 -7.58 -0.55 -0.38
C SER A 187 -6.15 -0.01 -0.34
N THR A 188 -5.85 1.05 -1.12
CA THR A 188 -4.52 1.67 -1.10
C THR A 188 -4.25 2.39 0.22
N ILE A 189 -5.25 3.10 0.77
CA ILE A 189 -5.13 3.72 2.10
C ILE A 189 -4.89 2.66 3.17
N VAL A 190 -5.72 1.60 3.21
CA VAL A 190 -5.59 0.50 4.17
C VAL A 190 -4.21 -0.17 4.09
N PHE A 191 -3.73 -0.42 2.87
CA PHE A 191 -2.41 -1.00 2.65
C PHE A 191 -1.28 -0.10 3.19
N HIS A 192 -1.29 1.19 2.83
CA HIS A 192 -0.23 2.12 3.23
C HIS A 192 -0.26 2.43 4.73
N ILE A 193 -1.45 2.64 5.32
CA ILE A 193 -1.55 2.94 6.76
C ILE A 193 -1.05 1.77 7.60
N LEU A 194 -1.37 0.53 7.21
CA LEU A 194 -0.96 -0.67 7.95
C LEU A 194 0.57 -0.81 7.94
N LEU A 195 1.21 -0.60 6.80
CA LEU A 195 2.66 -0.62 6.70
C LEU A 195 3.31 0.54 7.47
N ALA A 196 2.75 1.75 7.40
CA ALA A 196 3.22 2.90 8.14
C ALA A 196 3.17 2.64 9.66
N MET A 197 2.04 2.15 10.17
CA MET A 197 1.88 1.81 11.58
C MET A 197 2.85 0.70 12.01
N LYS A 198 2.98 -0.38 11.23
CA LYS A 198 3.90 -1.49 11.54
C LYS A 198 5.37 -1.05 11.58
N THR A 199 5.72 0.00 10.82
CA THR A 199 7.10 0.51 10.72
C THR A 199 7.35 1.78 11.53
N ARG A 200 6.40 2.22 12.36
CA ARG A 200 6.47 3.43 13.17
C ARG A 200 6.71 4.71 12.35
N ASN A 201 6.05 4.81 11.20
CA ASN A 201 6.02 6.01 10.37
C ASN A 201 4.66 6.70 10.49
N THR A 202 4.67 8.02 10.53
CA THR A 202 3.48 8.84 10.27
C THR A 202 3.25 8.95 8.77
N ILE A 203 1.99 9.14 8.38
CA ILE A 203 1.60 9.14 6.97
C ILE A 203 0.53 10.20 6.71
N VAL A 204 0.67 10.90 5.57
CA VAL A 204 -0.33 11.81 5.00
C VAL A 204 -0.82 11.27 3.67
N PHE A 205 -2.12 11.38 3.45
CA PHE A 205 -2.77 10.94 2.21
C PHE A 205 -3.10 12.12 1.30
N LEU A 206 -2.76 11.95 0.02
CA LEU A 206 -3.02 12.90 -1.06
C LEU A 206 -4.01 12.25 -2.05
N PRO A 207 -5.32 12.37 -1.82
CA PRO A 207 -6.31 11.69 -2.63
C PRO A 207 -6.55 12.36 -3.97
N HIS A 208 -6.78 11.53 -4.99
CA HIS A 208 -7.30 12.00 -6.27
C HIS A 208 -8.66 12.71 -6.08
N PRO A 209 -8.94 13.84 -6.76
CA PRO A 209 -10.19 14.61 -6.57
C PRO A 209 -11.48 13.80 -6.72
N ARG A 210 -11.48 12.80 -7.61
CA ARG A 210 -12.61 11.87 -7.85
C ARG A 210 -12.86 10.84 -6.73
N ALA A 211 -12.00 10.76 -5.72
CA ALA A 211 -12.10 9.80 -4.62
C ALA A 211 -11.83 10.47 -3.27
N ARG A 212 -12.06 11.78 -3.16
CA ARG A 212 -11.65 12.59 -2.01
C ARG A 212 -12.48 12.28 -0.76
N ARG A 213 -13.80 12.10 -0.90
CA ARG A 213 -14.71 11.85 0.22
C ARG A 213 -14.48 10.48 0.82
N VAL A 214 -14.42 9.44 0.00
CA VAL A 214 -14.15 8.08 0.45
C VAL A 214 -12.76 7.98 1.06
N SER A 215 -11.77 8.66 0.49
CA SER A 215 -10.42 8.68 1.07
C SER A 215 -10.36 9.39 2.42
N LYS A 216 -11.16 10.44 2.65
CA LYS A 216 -11.27 11.10 3.96
C LYS A 216 -12.07 10.27 4.97
N PHE A 217 -12.97 9.40 4.50
CA PHE A 217 -13.80 8.55 5.34
C PHE A 217 -13.05 7.34 5.91
N VAL A 218 -12.16 6.75 5.11
CA VAL A 218 -11.31 5.62 5.49
C VAL A 218 -10.27 6.06 6.51
#